data_AF-A0A0C3AVF2-F1
#
_entry.id   AF-A0A0C3AVF2-F1
#
_cell.length_a   1.000
_cell.length_b   1.000
_cell.length_c   1.000
_cell.angle_alpha   90.00
_cell.angle_beta   90.00
_cell.angle_gamma   90.00
#
_symmetry.space_group_name_H-M   'P 1'
#
loop_
_entity.id
_entity.type
_entity.pdbx_description
1 polymer ?
#
loop_
_entity_poly.entity_id
_entity_poly.type
_entity_poly.pdbx_seq_one_letter_code
_entity_poly.pdbx_strand_id
1 'polypeptide(L)'
;MAQTPNKFESTPLFRSYNSTTGDHFYCSDSKERLFATQWKGYTAEEDMGRVLTSPKYGSGALYRAFNNKNHFYTMSYDEWVNACTNLNYTNQGEAGYIYSEHLPGTMPLYRSYNGQKDDHFYTMSYDEWVNACTNLNYTNQGEAGYIYSEHLPGTMPLYRSYNGQKDDHFYTISKDEHDRSLGMGYKDEGITGYVLQ
;
A
#
# COMPACT_ATOMS: atom_id res chain seq x y z
N MET A 1 -2.08 24.62 -6.80
CA MET A 1 -2.71 25.04 -5.54
C MET A 1 -3.25 23.80 -4.88
N ALA A 2 -2.70 23.39 -3.73
CA ALA A 2 -3.20 22.23 -3.01
C ALA A 2 -4.65 22.51 -2.59
N GLN A 3 -5.60 21.74 -3.11
CA GLN A 3 -6.98 21.83 -2.67
C GLN A 3 -7.03 21.37 -1.22
N THR A 4 -7.50 22.23 -0.32
CA THR A 4 -7.78 21.87 1.05
C THR A 4 -8.74 20.68 1.05
N PRO A 5 -8.44 19.57 1.74
CA PRO A 5 -9.33 18.42 1.81
C PRO A 5 -10.71 18.86 2.27
N ASN A 6 -11.76 18.30 1.65
CA ASN A 6 -13.13 18.63 1.97
C ASN A 6 -13.37 18.47 3.49
N LYS A 7 -14.09 19.42 4.11
CA LYS A 7 -14.29 19.49 5.57
C LYS A 7 -14.98 18.23 6.14
N PHE A 8 -15.61 17.45 5.27
CA PHE A 8 -16.30 16.20 5.61
C PHE A 8 -15.42 14.93 5.57
N GLU A 9 -14.18 15.01 5.04
CA GLU A 9 -13.30 13.84 4.83
C GLU A 9 -12.00 13.91 5.64
N SER A 10 -11.86 14.94 6.48
CA SER A 10 -10.63 15.22 7.20
C SER A 10 -10.93 15.84 8.56
N THR A 11 -10.05 15.63 9.53
CA THR A 11 -10.08 16.22 10.86
C THR A 11 -8.80 17.04 11.07
N PRO A 12 -8.80 18.11 11.88
CA PRO A 12 -7.58 18.85 12.17
C PRO A 12 -6.48 17.94 12.72
N LEU A 13 -5.23 18.19 12.35
CA LEU A 13 -4.05 17.60 12.98
C LEU A 13 -3.45 18.64 13.92
N PHE A 14 -3.52 18.34 15.20
CA PHE A 14 -2.97 19.17 16.24
C PHE A 14 -1.56 18.75 16.60
N ARG A 15 -0.68 19.72 16.80
CA ARG A 15 0.65 19.53 17.35
C ARG A 15 0.75 20.25 18.69
N SER A 16 1.40 19.62 19.67
CA SER A 16 1.70 20.22 20.96
C SER A 16 3.15 19.93 21.36
N TYR A 17 3.81 20.87 22.03
CA TYR A 17 5.22 20.78 22.41
C TYR A 17 5.40 20.80 23.93
N ASN A 18 6.24 19.91 24.46
CA ASN A 18 6.65 19.93 25.86
C ASN A 18 8.08 20.48 25.97
N SER A 19 8.23 21.71 26.46
CA SER A 19 9.54 22.38 26.58
C SER A 19 10.46 21.79 27.64
N THR A 20 9.92 20.99 28.57
CA THR A 20 10.71 20.34 29.62
C THR A 20 11.39 19.08 29.09
N THR A 21 10.70 18.33 28.22
CA THR A 21 11.20 17.07 27.65
C THR A 21 11.77 17.22 26.23
N GLY A 22 11.41 18.30 25.53
CA GLY A 22 11.71 18.49 24.10
C GLY A 22 10.79 17.69 23.16
N ASP A 23 9.72 17.09 23.69
CA ASP A 23 8.87 16.17 22.94
C ASP A 23 7.75 16.88 22.16
N HIS A 24 7.36 16.31 21.02
CA HIS A 24 6.24 16.75 20.20
C HIS A 24 5.16 15.67 20.15
N PHE A 25 3.94 16.07 20.48
CA PHE A 25 2.74 15.24 20.49
C PHE A 25 1.81 15.66 19.36
N TYR A 26 1.35 14.69 18.55
CA TYR A 26 0.46 14.91 17.41
C TYR A 26 -0.84 14.13 17.59
N CYS A 27 -2.00 14.79 17.44
CA CYS A 27 -3.29 14.11 17.54
C CYS A 27 -4.36 14.73 16.65
N SER A 28 -5.38 13.95 16.32
CA SER A 28 -6.55 14.43 15.57
C SER A 28 -7.78 14.71 16.45
N ASP A 29 -7.74 14.27 17.72
CA ASP A 29 -8.79 14.52 18.70
C ASP A 29 -8.49 15.80 19.52
N SER A 30 -9.41 16.76 19.42
CA SER A 30 -9.36 17.99 20.20
C SER A 30 -9.38 17.79 21.72
N LYS A 31 -10.02 16.72 22.20
CA LYS A 31 -10.05 16.37 23.64
C LYS A 31 -8.71 15.84 24.11
N GLU A 32 -8.06 15.03 23.28
CA GLU A 32 -6.73 14.49 23.57
C GLU A 32 -5.69 15.62 23.62
N ARG A 33 -5.76 16.57 22.68
CA ARG A 33 -4.96 17.81 22.74
C ARG A 33 -5.20 18.57 24.04
N LEU A 34 -6.46 18.82 24.40
CA LEU A 34 -6.82 19.55 25.62
C LEU A 34 -6.24 18.86 26.85
N PHE A 35 -6.38 17.54 26.93
CA PHE A 35 -5.83 16.75 28.04
C PHE A 35 -4.30 16.87 28.13
N ALA A 36 -3.60 16.77 26.99
CA ALA A 36 -2.15 16.94 26.95
C ALA A 36 -1.72 18.34 27.43
N THR A 37 -2.41 19.38 26.96
CA THR A 37 -2.07 20.78 27.32
C THR A 37 -2.41 21.14 28.77
N GLN A 38 -3.47 20.56 29.32
CA GLN A 38 -3.93 20.89 30.67
C GLN A 38 -3.23 20.08 31.76
N TRP A 39 -2.85 18.82 31.46
CA TRP A 39 -2.43 17.87 32.50
C TRP A 39 -1.07 17.21 32.25
N LYS A 40 -0.47 17.36 31.06
CA LYS A 40 0.77 16.65 30.68
C LYS A 40 1.94 17.58 30.35
N GLY A 41 1.81 18.88 30.61
CA GLY A 41 2.89 19.85 30.43
C GLY A 41 3.17 20.22 28.97
N TYR A 42 2.24 19.96 28.07
CA TYR A 42 2.35 20.39 26.67
C TYR A 42 1.78 21.79 26.47
N THR A 43 2.31 22.51 25.49
CA THR A 43 1.76 23.76 24.96
C THR A 43 1.25 23.50 23.56
N ALA A 44 0.02 23.92 23.25
CA ALA A 44 -0.52 23.79 21.89
C ALA A 44 0.30 24.66 20.91
N GLU A 45 0.62 24.10 19.76
CA GLU A 45 1.24 24.81 18.65
C GLU A 45 0.22 25.04 17.51
N GLU A 46 0.64 25.70 16.42
CA GLU A 46 -0.23 26.07 15.29
C GLU A 46 -0.93 24.85 14.65
N ASP A 47 -2.07 25.11 14.01
CA ASP A 47 -2.84 24.10 13.26
C ASP A 47 -2.01 23.62 12.06
N MET A 48 -1.55 22.36 12.11
CA MET A 48 -0.66 21.77 11.09
C MET A 48 -1.41 21.39 9.81
N GLY A 49 -2.73 21.59 9.77
CA GLY A 49 -3.60 21.25 8.64
C GLY A 49 -4.64 20.19 9.01
N ARG A 50 -5.17 19.49 8.01
CA ARG A 50 -6.18 18.45 8.21
C ARG A 50 -5.63 17.09 7.74
N VAL A 51 -5.88 16.05 8.52
CA VAL A 51 -5.58 14.64 8.19
C VAL A 51 -6.87 13.90 7.88
N LEU A 52 -6.82 12.90 7.00
CA LEU A 52 -8.01 12.13 6.64
C LEU A 52 -8.54 11.34 7.85
N THR A 53 -9.87 11.23 7.98
CA THR A 53 -10.51 10.51 9.11
C THR A 53 -10.57 9.00 8.93
N SER A 54 -10.12 8.50 7.78
CA SER A 54 -10.00 7.10 7.37
C SER A 54 -8.98 7.01 6.22
N PRO A 55 -8.54 5.81 5.77
CA PRO A 55 -8.02 5.66 4.41
C PRO A 55 -8.95 6.37 3.43
N LYS A 56 -8.43 6.99 2.35
CA LYS A 56 -9.24 7.79 1.40
C LYS A 56 -10.55 7.05 1.08
N TYR A 57 -11.69 7.74 1.13
CA TYR A 57 -13.02 7.15 0.94
C TYR A 57 -13.04 6.21 -0.29
N GLY A 58 -13.48 4.96 -0.09
CA GLY A 58 -13.49 3.92 -1.13
C GLY A 58 -12.19 3.12 -1.30
N SER A 59 -11.14 3.42 -0.54
CA SER A 59 -9.92 2.59 -0.50
C SER A 59 -9.99 1.53 0.61
N GLY A 60 -9.38 0.38 0.34
CA GLY A 60 -9.24 -0.73 1.28
C GLY A 60 -7.78 -1.20 1.33
N ALA A 61 -7.44 -1.97 2.36
CA ALA A 61 -6.09 -2.50 2.52
C ALA A 61 -5.75 -3.49 1.40
N LEU A 62 -4.54 -3.37 0.86
CA LEU A 62 -3.91 -4.41 0.04
C LEU A 62 -3.09 -5.30 0.97
N TYR A 63 -3.67 -6.43 1.38
CA TYR A 63 -3.01 -7.35 2.29
C TYR A 63 -1.86 -8.07 1.59
N ARG A 64 -0.72 -8.19 2.27
CA ARG A 64 0.47 -8.91 1.81
C ARG A 64 0.66 -10.18 2.62
N ALA A 65 0.94 -11.25 1.91
CA ALA A 65 1.25 -12.55 2.48
C ALA A 65 2.39 -13.20 1.70
N PHE A 66 3.22 -13.98 2.38
CA PHE A 66 4.38 -14.66 1.78
C PHE A 66 4.45 -16.11 2.23
N ASN A 67 4.57 -17.04 1.29
CA ASN A 67 5.00 -18.42 1.59
C ASN A 67 6.51 -18.55 1.35
N ASN A 68 7.13 -19.73 1.47
CA ASN A 68 8.59 -19.87 1.28
C ASN A 68 9.12 -19.52 -0.13
N LYS A 69 8.26 -19.13 -1.07
CA LYS A 69 8.59 -18.90 -2.48
C LYS A 69 7.97 -17.62 -3.06
N ASN A 70 6.71 -17.33 -2.75
CA ASN A 70 5.88 -16.37 -3.48
C ASN A 70 5.18 -15.38 -2.55
N HIS A 71 5.14 -14.13 -3.02
CA HIS A 71 4.30 -13.09 -2.41
C HIS A 71 2.91 -13.06 -3.07
N PHE A 72 1.91 -12.78 -2.27
CA PHE A 72 0.53 -12.70 -2.70
C PHE A 72 -0.12 -11.44 -2.09
N TYR A 73 -0.91 -10.74 -2.91
CA TYR A 73 -1.54 -9.47 -2.59
C TYR A 73 -3.03 -9.51 -2.91
N THR A 74 -3.86 -9.08 -1.97
CA THR A 74 -5.31 -9.05 -2.18
C THR A 74 -6.02 -7.99 -1.34
N MET A 75 -7.11 -7.45 -1.87
CA MET A 75 -8.08 -6.67 -1.09
C MET A 75 -9.10 -7.56 -0.35
N SER A 76 -9.20 -8.85 -0.71
CA SER A 76 -10.15 -9.77 -0.09
C SER A 76 -9.61 -10.26 1.26
N TYR A 77 -10.23 -9.77 2.34
CA TYR A 77 -9.91 -10.22 3.69
C TYR A 77 -10.07 -11.74 3.84
N ASP A 78 -11.13 -12.32 3.27
CA ASP A 78 -11.37 -13.77 3.33
C ASP A 78 -10.32 -14.57 2.56
N GLU A 79 -9.87 -14.07 1.40
CA GLU A 79 -8.81 -14.71 0.61
C GLU A 79 -7.48 -14.69 1.37
N TRP A 80 -7.16 -13.57 2.01
CA TRP A 80 -5.97 -13.42 2.85
C TRP A 80 -6.01 -14.30 4.11
N VAL A 81 -7.15 -14.36 4.82
CA VAL A 81 -7.33 -15.26 5.96
C VAL A 81 -7.17 -16.71 5.53
N ASN A 82 -7.79 -17.11 4.42
CA ASN A 82 -7.66 -18.46 3.90
C ASN A 82 -6.21 -18.79 3.52
N ALA A 83 -5.49 -17.86 2.89
CA ALA A 83 -4.09 -18.04 2.55
C ALA A 83 -3.22 -18.28 3.79
N CYS A 84 -3.42 -17.46 4.84
CA CYS A 84 -2.65 -17.56 6.07
C CYS A 84 -3.01 -18.79 6.91
N THR A 85 -4.27 -19.22 6.87
CA THR A 85 -4.77 -20.32 7.73
C THR A 85 -4.57 -21.68 7.07
N ASN A 86 -4.79 -21.77 5.76
CA ASN A 86 -4.93 -23.05 5.06
C ASN A 86 -3.86 -23.29 3.99
N LEU A 87 -3.17 -22.25 3.51
CA LEU A 87 -2.27 -22.35 2.34
C LEU A 87 -0.79 -22.08 2.69
N ASN A 88 -0.43 -22.12 3.97
CA ASN A 88 0.93 -21.92 4.48
C ASN A 88 1.58 -20.57 4.12
N TYR A 89 0.76 -19.54 3.90
CA TYR A 89 1.28 -18.18 3.81
C TYR A 89 1.46 -17.58 5.20
N THR A 90 2.51 -16.78 5.37
CA THR A 90 2.73 -15.95 6.54
C THR A 90 2.18 -14.56 6.28
N ASN A 91 1.39 -14.04 7.22
CA ASN A 91 0.92 -12.66 7.22
C ASN A 91 2.11 -11.69 7.26
N GLN A 92 2.19 -10.76 6.29
CA GLN A 92 3.19 -9.69 6.24
C GLN A 92 2.60 -8.27 6.37
N GLY A 93 1.35 -8.16 6.80
CA GLY A 93 0.65 -6.91 7.04
C GLY A 93 0.00 -6.30 5.80
N GLU A 94 -0.28 -5.00 5.87
CA GLU A 94 -0.85 -4.21 4.79
C GLU A 94 0.30 -3.64 3.94
N ALA A 95 0.31 -3.91 2.64
CA ALA A 95 1.27 -3.33 1.69
C ALA A 95 0.95 -1.87 1.32
N GLY A 96 -0.24 -1.39 1.65
CA GLY A 96 -0.77 -0.08 1.32
C GLY A 96 -2.28 -0.13 1.16
N TYR A 97 -2.88 0.95 0.68
CA TYR A 97 -4.31 1.03 0.38
C TYR A 97 -4.54 1.29 -1.11
N ILE A 98 -5.52 0.58 -1.68
CA ILE A 98 -5.91 0.70 -3.09
C ILE A 98 -7.44 0.76 -3.20
N TYR A 99 -7.97 1.14 -4.36
CA TYR A 99 -9.42 1.24 -4.57
C TYR A 99 -10.01 -0.06 -5.08
N SER A 100 -11.23 -0.40 -4.63
CA SER A 100 -11.99 -1.54 -5.16
C SER A 100 -12.71 -1.22 -6.47
N GLU A 101 -12.80 0.06 -6.83
CA GLU A 101 -13.50 0.55 -8.02
C GLU A 101 -12.65 1.58 -8.76
N HIS A 102 -12.90 1.71 -10.07
CA HIS A 102 -12.22 2.69 -10.90
C HIS A 102 -12.56 4.12 -10.50
N LEU A 103 -11.53 4.90 -10.17
CA LEU A 103 -11.61 6.35 -9.92
C LEU A 103 -10.76 7.14 -10.91
N PRO A 104 -11.05 8.45 -11.12
CA PRO A 104 -10.22 9.30 -11.96
C PRO A 104 -8.73 9.25 -11.58
N GLY A 105 -7.87 8.99 -12.57
CA GLY A 105 -6.42 8.89 -12.39
C GLY A 105 -5.94 7.53 -11.88
N THR A 106 -6.84 6.57 -11.66
CA THR A 106 -6.48 5.19 -11.33
C THR A 106 -6.61 4.27 -12.54
N MET A 107 -5.84 3.19 -12.54
CA MET A 107 -5.89 2.13 -13.53
C MET A 107 -5.98 0.77 -12.82
N PRO A 108 -6.57 -0.25 -13.46
CA PRO A 108 -6.64 -1.58 -12.89
C PRO A 108 -5.24 -2.16 -12.67
N LEU A 109 -5.03 -2.78 -11.51
CA LEU A 109 -3.92 -3.66 -11.23
C LEU A 109 -4.36 -5.09 -11.53
N TYR A 110 -4.03 -5.58 -12.71
CA TYR A 110 -4.39 -6.93 -13.13
C TYR A 110 -3.59 -7.98 -12.36
N ARG A 111 -4.26 -9.06 -11.97
CA ARG A 111 -3.69 -10.19 -11.24
C ARG A 111 -3.77 -11.45 -12.08
N SER A 112 -2.73 -12.25 -12.05
CA SER A 112 -2.71 -13.58 -12.65
C SER A 112 -1.79 -14.51 -11.87
N TYR A 113 -1.99 -15.82 -11.99
CA TYR A 113 -1.24 -16.82 -11.21
C TYR A 113 -0.75 -17.96 -12.07
N ASN A 114 0.51 -18.34 -11.93
CA ASN A 114 1.08 -19.52 -12.56
C ASN A 114 1.29 -20.62 -11.51
N GLY A 115 0.45 -21.65 -11.51
CA GLY A 115 0.53 -22.74 -10.54
C GLY A 115 1.72 -23.69 -10.69
N GLN A 116 2.42 -23.68 -11.83
CA GLN A 116 3.65 -24.46 -12.02
C GLN A 116 4.85 -23.74 -11.40
N LYS A 117 4.88 -22.41 -11.56
CA LYS A 117 5.89 -21.54 -10.98
C LYS A 117 5.59 -21.20 -9.51
N ASP A 118 4.34 -21.37 -9.09
CA ASP A 118 3.81 -20.81 -7.85
C ASP A 118 4.16 -19.32 -7.76
N ASP A 119 3.77 -18.54 -8.78
CA ASP A 119 4.09 -17.10 -8.88
C ASP A 119 2.82 -16.30 -9.15
N HIS A 120 2.63 -15.23 -8.38
CA HIS A 120 1.58 -14.24 -8.64
C HIS A 120 2.16 -13.03 -9.36
N PHE A 121 1.54 -12.72 -10.50
CA PHE A 121 1.94 -11.63 -11.36
C PHE A 121 0.93 -10.49 -11.31
N TYR A 122 1.43 -9.28 -11.08
CA TYR A 122 0.64 -8.04 -10.99
C TYR A 122 1.16 -6.99 -11.95
N THR A 123 0.28 -6.42 -12.76
CA THR A 123 0.67 -5.36 -13.69
C THR A 123 -0.48 -4.42 -13.99
N MET A 124 -0.17 -3.16 -14.27
CA MET A 124 -1.12 -2.21 -14.86
C MET A 124 -1.14 -2.28 -16.39
N SER A 125 -0.17 -2.95 -17.02
CA SER A 125 -0.12 -3.09 -18.47
C SER A 125 -1.07 -4.18 -18.93
N TYR A 126 -2.15 -3.79 -19.60
CA TYR A 126 -3.11 -4.72 -20.18
C TYR A 126 -2.44 -5.71 -21.14
N ASP A 127 -1.53 -5.21 -22.00
CA ASP A 127 -0.82 -6.05 -22.97
C ASP A 127 0.12 -7.06 -22.28
N GLU A 128 0.79 -6.67 -21.20
CA GLU A 128 1.66 -7.56 -20.42
C GLU A 128 0.85 -8.66 -19.73
N TRP A 129 -0.31 -8.30 -19.17
CA TRP A 129 -1.23 -9.25 -18.55
C TRP A 129 -1.83 -10.23 -19.57
N VAL A 130 -2.26 -9.74 -20.73
CA VAL A 130 -2.75 -10.60 -21.83
C VAL A 130 -1.65 -11.55 -22.29
N ASN A 131 -0.43 -11.07 -22.45
CA ASN A 131 0.71 -11.91 -22.82
C ASN A 131 1.01 -12.97 -21.75
N ALA A 132 0.97 -12.59 -20.47
CA ALA A 132 1.17 -13.53 -19.36
C ALA A 132 0.12 -14.67 -19.40
N CYS A 133 -1.14 -14.31 -19.62
CA CYS A 133 -2.24 -15.27 -19.66
C CYS A 133 -2.24 -16.15 -20.92
N THR A 134 -1.83 -15.59 -22.06
CA THR A 134 -1.91 -16.28 -23.36
C THR A 134 -0.68 -17.12 -23.65
N ASN A 135 0.51 -16.62 -23.29
CA ASN A 135 1.78 -17.17 -23.75
C ASN A 135 2.67 -17.71 -22.62
N LEU A 136 2.44 -17.31 -21.36
CA LEU A 136 3.32 -17.62 -20.23
C LEU A 136 2.65 -18.51 -19.16
N ASN A 137 1.51 -19.13 -19.49
CA ASN A 137 0.76 -20.05 -18.64
C ASN A 137 0.29 -19.45 -17.30
N TYR A 138 0.08 -18.15 -17.23
CA TYR A 138 -0.63 -17.55 -16.10
C TYR A 138 -2.13 -17.71 -16.28
N THR A 139 -2.83 -18.03 -15.19
CA THR A 139 -4.29 -18.02 -15.14
C THR A 139 -4.75 -16.64 -14.74
N ASN A 140 -5.66 -16.06 -15.52
CA ASN A 140 -6.32 -14.80 -15.18
C ASN A 140 -7.04 -14.92 -13.82
N GLN A 141 -6.76 -13.99 -12.89
CA GLN A 141 -7.41 -13.90 -11.59
C GLN A 141 -8.14 -12.56 -11.36
N GLY A 142 -8.41 -11.82 -12.44
CA GLY A 142 -9.13 -10.55 -12.44
C GLY A 142 -8.27 -9.36 -12.07
N GLU A 143 -8.93 -8.34 -11.52
CA GLU A 143 -8.31 -7.11 -11.04
C GLU A 143 -8.09 -7.25 -9.53
N ALA A 144 -6.86 -7.05 -9.05
CA ALA A 144 -6.57 -6.99 -7.61
C ALA A 144 -7.15 -5.72 -6.97
N GLY A 145 -7.40 -4.69 -7.78
CA GLY A 145 -7.94 -3.38 -7.41
C GLY A 145 -7.45 -2.31 -8.38
N TYR A 146 -7.54 -1.04 -7.99
CA TYR A 146 -7.18 0.12 -8.81
C TYR A 146 -6.16 1.01 -8.08
N ILE A 147 -5.08 1.36 -8.78
CA ILE A 147 -3.96 2.16 -8.27
C ILE A 147 -3.69 3.36 -9.16
N TYR A 148 -3.03 4.40 -8.65
CA TYR A 148 -2.71 5.59 -9.45
C TYR A 148 -1.62 5.29 -10.47
N SER A 149 -1.77 5.79 -11.70
CA SER A 149 -0.73 5.68 -12.74
C SER A 149 0.38 6.72 -12.60
N GLU A 150 0.12 7.80 -11.87
CA GLU A 150 1.06 8.89 -11.62
C GLU A 150 1.27 9.11 -10.11
N HIS A 151 2.44 9.64 -9.77
CA HIS A 151 2.73 10.03 -8.40
C HIS A 151 1.86 11.23 -8.00
N LEU A 152 1.09 11.08 -6.92
CA LEU A 152 0.27 12.13 -6.34
C LEU A 152 0.64 12.34 -4.88
N PRO A 153 0.35 13.53 -4.30
CA PRO A 153 0.50 13.73 -2.86
C PRO A 153 -0.26 12.66 -2.06
N GLY A 154 0.44 12.00 -1.13
CA GLY A 154 -0.12 10.91 -0.32
C GLY A 154 -0.11 9.54 -0.99
N THR A 155 0.63 9.35 -2.08
CA THR A 155 0.86 8.03 -2.68
C THR A 155 2.32 7.62 -2.60
N MET A 156 2.55 6.30 -2.60
CA MET A 156 3.87 5.68 -2.61
C MET A 156 4.02 4.78 -3.85
N PRO A 157 5.20 4.72 -4.46
CA PRO A 157 5.46 3.83 -5.58
C PRO A 157 5.36 2.37 -5.15
N LEU A 158 4.71 1.55 -5.96
CA LEU A 158 4.77 0.09 -5.87
C LEU A 158 5.89 -0.39 -6.79
N TYR A 159 7.06 -0.65 -6.20
CA TYR A 159 8.21 -1.17 -6.93
C TYR A 159 8.00 -2.62 -7.33
N ARG A 160 8.48 -2.99 -8.53
CA ARG A 160 8.50 -4.36 -9.05
C ARG A 160 9.93 -4.80 -9.32
N SER A 161 10.25 -6.03 -8.96
CA SER A 161 11.51 -6.67 -9.30
C SER A 161 11.29 -8.15 -9.61
N TYR A 162 12.11 -8.72 -10.49
CA TYR A 162 11.94 -10.10 -10.96
C TYR A 162 13.22 -10.92 -10.83
N ASN A 163 13.10 -12.16 -10.36
CA ASN A 163 14.20 -13.12 -10.32
C ASN A 163 13.95 -14.27 -11.31
N GLY A 164 14.62 -14.21 -12.46
CA GLY A 164 14.48 -15.23 -13.51
C GLY A 164 15.04 -16.62 -13.19
N GLN A 165 15.83 -16.78 -12.13
CA GLN A 165 16.26 -18.11 -11.66
C GLN A 165 15.20 -18.77 -10.76
N LYS A 166 14.44 -17.95 -10.03
CA LYS A 166 13.38 -18.41 -9.12
C LYS A 166 11.99 -18.40 -9.76
N ASP A 167 11.86 -17.72 -10.90
CA ASP A 167 10.57 -17.45 -11.54
C ASP A 167 9.61 -16.73 -10.57
N ASP A 168 10.11 -15.70 -9.87
CA ASP A 168 9.39 -14.99 -8.81
C ASP A 168 9.39 -13.47 -9.03
N HIS A 169 8.21 -12.86 -8.94
CA HIS A 169 8.03 -11.41 -8.93
C HIS A 169 7.84 -10.89 -7.51
N PHE A 170 8.58 -9.84 -7.16
CA PHE A 170 8.50 -9.18 -5.86
C PHE A 170 7.99 -7.75 -5.99
N TYR A 171 7.00 -7.39 -5.15
CA TYR A 171 6.36 -6.08 -5.13
C TYR A 171 6.45 -5.45 -3.74
N THR A 172 6.84 -4.19 -3.65
CA THR A 172 6.89 -3.50 -2.35
C THR A 172 6.80 -2.00 -2.50
N ILE A 173 6.24 -1.33 -1.48
CA ILE A 173 6.32 0.12 -1.33
C ILE A 173 7.58 0.56 -0.55
N SER A 174 8.25 -0.39 0.11
CA SER A 174 9.47 -0.12 0.85
C SER A 174 10.66 -0.11 -0.10
N LYS A 175 11.24 1.08 -0.30
CA LYS A 175 12.46 1.24 -1.09
C LYS A 175 13.61 0.38 -0.55
N ASP A 176 13.70 0.22 0.78
CA ASP A 176 14.69 -0.62 1.43
C ASP A 176 14.51 -2.11 1.12
N GLU A 177 13.26 -2.62 1.08
CA GLU A 177 13.00 -4.01 0.70
C GLU A 177 13.32 -4.25 -0.79
N HIS A 178 12.99 -3.28 -1.66
CA HIS A 178 13.33 -3.32 -3.08
C HIS A 178 14.85 -3.36 -3.28
N ASP A 179 15.60 -2.43 -2.66
CA ASP A 179 17.06 -2.41 -2.80
C ASP A 179 17.73 -3.69 -2.28
N ARG A 180 17.19 -4.28 -1.20
CA ARG A 180 17.65 -5.58 -0.70
C ARG A 180 17.36 -6.72 -1.69
N SER A 181 16.20 -6.71 -2.36
CA SER A 181 15.86 -7.74 -3.36
C SER A 181 16.86 -7.73 -4.52
N LEU A 182 17.30 -6.55 -4.95
CA LEU A 182 18.31 -6.40 -6.00
C LEU A 182 19.64 -7.06 -5.60
N GLY A 183 20.05 -6.89 -4.34
CA GLY A 183 21.21 -7.59 -3.77
C GLY A 183 21.06 -9.12 -3.68
N MET A 184 19.83 -9.63 -3.77
CA MET A 184 19.49 -11.07 -3.74
C MET A 184 19.28 -11.67 -5.14
N GLY A 185 19.65 -10.94 -6.19
CA GLY A 185 19.61 -11.40 -7.58
C GLY A 185 18.29 -11.13 -8.31
N TYR A 186 17.39 -10.32 -7.74
CA TYR A 186 16.27 -9.75 -8.49
C TYR A 186 16.79 -8.64 -9.40
N LYS A 187 16.12 -8.46 -10.54
CA LYS A 187 16.34 -7.33 -11.45
C LYS A 187 15.24 -6.32 -11.23
N ASP A 188 15.60 -5.05 -11.21
CA ASP A 188 14.64 -3.97 -11.14
C ASP A 188 13.80 -3.93 -12.42
N GLU A 189 12.48 -3.90 -12.25
CA GLU A 189 11.51 -3.75 -13.35
C GLU A 189 10.73 -2.44 -13.25
N GLY A 190 11.13 -1.56 -12.33
CA GLY A 190 10.59 -0.20 -12.19
C GLY A 190 9.39 -0.12 -11.26
N ILE A 191 8.55 0.89 -11.50
CA ILE A 191 7.35 1.20 -10.71
C ILE A 191 6.14 0.69 -11.47
N THR A 192 5.38 -0.22 -10.85
CA THR A 192 4.11 -0.72 -11.43
C THR A 192 3.03 0.36 -11.43
N GLY A 193 2.97 1.16 -10.35
CA GLY A 193 2.02 2.23 -10.13
C GLY A 193 2.17 2.82 -8.72
N TYR A 194 1.18 3.57 -8.23
CA TYR A 194 1.25 4.24 -6.94
C TYR A 194 0.03 3.93 -6.06
N VAL A 195 0.28 3.53 -4.81
CA VAL A 195 -0.74 3.16 -3.81
C VAL A 195 -0.81 4.20 -2.70
N LEU A 196 -1.90 4.22 -1.94
CA LEU A 196 -2.07 5.11 -0.79
C LEU A 196 -1.37 4.54 0.47
N GLN A 197 -0.98 5.42 1.38
CA GLN A 197 -0.44 5.08 2.70
C GLN A 197 -1.12 5.91 3.80
#